data_AF-A0A8J3DZM3-F1
#
_entry.id   AF-A0A8J3DZM3-F1
#
_cell.length_a   1.000
_cell.length_b   1.000
_cell.length_c   1.000
_cell.angle_alpha   90.00
_cell.angle_beta   90.00
_cell.angle_gamma   90.00
#
_symmetry.space_group_name_H-M   'P 1'
#
loop_
_entity.id
_entity.type
_entity.pdbx_description
1 polymer ?
#
loop_
_entity_poly.entity_id
_entity_poly.type
_entity_poly.pdbx_seq_one_letter_code
_entity_poly.pdbx_strand_id
1 'polypeptide(L)'
;MKHSRQHRRQQRVNIYLKTWSICFILLAATGLLGYCFIHLIAMNKYTSSERAASELQRNTEVNGEHSAGKTEDTFGKANNKVIYLTIDDGPSSATGRILDALQKVNAKATFFMLAPHIKVHPEVVKRMIREGNGAGLHGVTHVAEHFYHSKQTVLDEISEDQKTLETVADYHSVLVRVPYGSVPYLIPSFRKALDSQGYKLWDWTVDSRDWELSNGGFVESTINQIHKVEKDGERTVVLLHDREETAKYLPQLLSYLSKQGYQMKKIDASVKPMHFHCYDRCYSYKKKAR
;
A
#
# COMPACT_ATOMS: atom_id res chain seq x y z
N MET A 1 -72.40 26.04 36.83
CA MET A 1 -70.92 26.20 36.67
C MET A 1 -70.13 24.93 36.30
N LYS A 2 -70.55 23.70 36.63
CA LYS A 2 -69.78 22.46 36.30
C LYS A 2 -69.71 22.14 34.79
N HIS A 3 -70.77 22.37 34.02
CA HIS A 3 -70.82 22.09 32.56
C HIS A 3 -69.80 22.87 31.71
N SER A 4 -69.47 24.12 32.10
CA SER A 4 -68.54 24.99 31.35
C SER A 4 -67.07 24.56 31.48
N ARG A 5 -66.70 23.87 32.56
CA ARG A 5 -65.32 23.37 32.78
C ARG A 5 -65.06 22.09 31.99
N GLN A 6 -66.06 21.22 31.86
CA GLN A 6 -65.95 19.97 31.09
C GLN A 6 -65.79 20.25 29.59
N HIS A 7 -66.54 21.21 29.05
CA HIS A 7 -66.45 21.59 27.64
C HIS A 7 -65.07 22.19 27.27
N ARG A 8 -64.49 23.02 28.14
CA ARG A 8 -63.14 23.58 27.95
C ARG A 8 -62.04 22.53 28.07
N ARG A 9 -62.22 21.50 28.91
CA ARG A 9 -61.30 20.36 29.02
C ARG A 9 -61.35 19.49 27.76
N GLN A 10 -62.55 19.21 27.24
CA GLN A 10 -62.73 18.47 25.98
C GLN A 10 -62.07 19.18 24.79
N GLN A 11 -62.23 20.51 24.70
CA GLN A 11 -61.62 21.30 23.64
C GLN A 11 -60.09 21.31 23.71
N ARG A 12 -59.49 21.39 24.90
CA ARG A 12 -58.03 21.31 25.05
C ARG A 12 -57.50 19.94 24.65
N VAL A 13 -58.15 18.86 25.07
CA VAL A 13 -57.76 17.48 24.67
C VAL A 13 -57.82 17.31 23.15
N ASN A 14 -58.85 17.84 22.49
CA ASN A 14 -58.96 17.79 21.02
C ASN A 14 -57.87 18.60 20.30
N ILE A 15 -57.43 19.72 20.86
CA ILE A 15 -56.32 20.50 20.31
C ILE A 15 -55.01 19.72 20.44
N TYR A 16 -54.73 19.14 21.61
CA TYR A 16 -53.53 18.33 21.83
C TYR A 16 -53.49 17.08 20.95
N LEU A 17 -54.62 16.40 20.75
CA LEU A 17 -54.70 15.25 19.85
C LEU A 17 -54.45 15.66 18.39
N LYS A 18 -55.02 16.79 17.93
CA LYS A 18 -54.78 17.28 16.57
C LYS A 18 -53.33 17.71 16.34
N THR A 19 -52.68 18.38 17.31
CA THR A 19 -51.28 18.78 17.16
C THR A 19 -50.33 17.58 17.20
N TRP A 20 -50.62 16.57 18.02
CA TRP A 20 -49.86 15.31 18.03
C TRP A 20 -49.99 14.53 16.71
N SER A 21 -51.19 14.44 16.14
CA SER A 21 -51.38 13.76 14.85
C SER A 21 -50.60 14.45 13.72
N ILE A 22 -50.55 15.78 13.70
CA ILE A 22 -49.78 16.52 12.68
C ILE A 22 -48.26 16.31 12.87
N CYS A 23 -47.76 16.35 14.11
CA CYS A 23 -46.35 16.07 14.40
C CYS A 23 -45.95 14.64 14.00
N PHE A 24 -46.80 13.65 14.25
CA PHE A 24 -46.54 12.26 13.86
C PHE A 24 -46.49 12.08 12.33
N ILE A 25 -47.41 12.73 11.59
CA ILE A 25 -47.41 12.68 10.13
C ILE A 25 -46.14 13.34 9.55
N LEU A 26 -45.70 14.46 10.11
CA LEU A 26 -44.47 15.14 9.68
C LEU A 26 -43.21 14.33 9.98
N LEU A 27 -43.12 13.68 11.14
CA LEU A 27 -42.02 12.77 11.49
C LEU A 27 -41.98 11.51 10.61
N ALA A 28 -43.14 10.95 10.27
CA ALA A 28 -43.23 9.81 9.36
C ALA A 28 -42.80 10.21 7.93
N ALA A 29 -43.18 11.40 7.46
CA ALA A 29 -42.81 11.90 6.13
C ALA A 29 -41.30 12.18 5.99
N THR A 30 -40.64 12.74 7.02
CA THR A 30 -39.19 12.96 7.00
C THR A 30 -38.40 11.64 7.05
N GLY A 31 -38.90 10.65 7.80
CA GLY A 31 -38.34 9.29 7.80
C GLY A 31 -38.45 8.60 6.44
N LEU A 32 -39.60 8.73 5.76
CA LEU A 32 -39.81 8.15 4.42
C LEU A 32 -38.88 8.79 3.37
N LEU A 33 -38.73 10.11 3.40
CA LEU A 33 -37.83 10.83 2.49
C LEU A 33 -36.36 10.44 2.70
N GLY A 34 -35.93 10.30 3.96
CA GLY A 34 -34.60 9.81 4.29
C GLY A 34 -34.35 8.37 3.80
N TYR A 35 -35.33 7.49 3.97
CA TYR A 35 -35.26 6.11 3.49
C TYR A 35 -35.20 6.02 1.95
N CYS A 36 -36.00 6.82 1.25
CA CYS A 36 -35.92 6.94 -0.22
C CYS A 36 -34.56 7.46 -0.68
N PHE A 37 -33.95 8.43 0.02
CA PHE A 37 -32.65 8.98 -0.36
C PHE A 37 -31.51 7.95 -0.18
N ILE A 38 -31.54 7.17 0.91
CA ILE A 38 -30.58 6.08 1.14
C ILE A 38 -30.72 5.00 0.07
N HIS A 39 -31.95 4.60 -0.28
CA HIS A 39 -32.18 3.63 -1.37
C HIS A 39 -31.78 4.16 -2.74
N LEU A 40 -31.97 5.46 -3.02
CA LEU A 40 -31.53 6.07 -4.26
C LEU A 40 -29.99 6.03 -4.40
N ILE A 41 -29.26 6.30 -3.32
CA ILE A 41 -27.79 6.19 -3.29
C ILE A 41 -27.36 4.73 -3.49
N ALA A 42 -28.03 3.78 -2.84
CA ALA A 42 -27.75 2.35 -2.99
C ALA A 42 -28.00 1.87 -4.43
N MET A 43 -29.12 2.27 -5.04
CA MET A 43 -29.48 1.96 -6.43
C MET A 43 -28.47 2.55 -7.41
N ASN A 44 -28.01 3.80 -7.18
CA ASN A 44 -27.00 4.44 -8.03
C ASN A 44 -25.62 3.76 -7.94
N LYS A 45 -25.21 3.31 -6.73
CA LYS A 45 -24.01 2.50 -6.54
C LYS A 45 -24.12 1.15 -7.26
N TYR A 46 -25.26 0.47 -7.12
CA TYR A 46 -25.51 -0.82 -7.78
C TYR A 46 -25.47 -0.70 -9.31
N THR A 47 -26.14 0.30 -9.89
CA THR A 47 -26.09 0.55 -11.34
C THR A 47 -24.71 0.96 -11.84
N SER A 48 -23.93 1.70 -11.04
CA SER A 48 -22.52 2.01 -11.39
C SER A 48 -21.64 0.75 -11.43
N SER A 49 -21.87 -0.20 -10.52
CA SER A 49 -21.17 -1.49 -10.47
C SER A 49 -21.53 -2.38 -11.65
N GLU A 50 -22.80 -2.46 -12.05
CA GLU A 50 -23.21 -3.25 -13.23
C GLU A 50 -22.71 -2.65 -14.54
N ARG A 51 -22.62 -1.31 -14.65
CA ARG A 51 -21.98 -0.67 -15.83
C ARG A 51 -20.50 -1.02 -15.90
N ALA A 52 -19.77 -0.97 -14.79
CA ALA A 52 -18.35 -1.35 -14.74
C ALA A 52 -18.14 -2.84 -15.08
N ALA A 53 -19.02 -3.73 -14.61
CA ALA A 53 -18.97 -5.15 -14.93
C ALA A 53 -19.30 -5.43 -16.41
N SER A 54 -20.32 -4.76 -16.97
CA SER A 54 -20.69 -4.88 -18.39
C SER A 54 -19.60 -4.34 -19.32
N GLU A 55 -18.90 -3.28 -18.94
CA GLU A 55 -17.79 -2.70 -19.72
C GLU A 55 -16.56 -3.62 -19.70
N LEU A 56 -16.28 -4.28 -18.57
CA LEU A 56 -15.22 -5.29 -18.47
C LEU A 56 -15.50 -6.51 -19.36
N GLN A 57 -16.75 -6.98 -19.38
CA GLN A 57 -17.18 -8.16 -20.13
C GLN A 57 -17.22 -7.87 -21.65
N ARG A 58 -17.65 -6.68 -22.05
CA ARG A 58 -17.60 -6.22 -23.45
C ARG A 58 -16.16 -6.10 -23.98
N ASN A 59 -15.23 -5.67 -23.13
CA ASN A 59 -13.80 -5.58 -23.48
C ASN A 59 -13.10 -6.95 -23.56
N THR A 60 -13.67 -8.00 -22.95
CA THR A 60 -13.13 -9.36 -23.05
C THR A 60 -13.63 -10.10 -24.28
N GLU A 61 -14.88 -9.88 -24.70
CA GLU A 61 -15.45 -10.50 -25.90
C GLU A 61 -14.89 -9.93 -27.22
N VAL A 62 -14.57 -8.62 -27.27
CA VAL A 62 -14.03 -7.98 -28.48
C VAL A 62 -12.58 -8.42 -28.78
N ASN A 63 -11.84 -8.96 -27.80
CA ASN A 63 -10.44 -9.37 -27.96
C ASN A 63 -10.24 -10.87 -28.20
N GLY A 64 -11.33 -11.64 -28.37
CA GLY A 64 -11.31 -13.11 -28.38
C GLY A 64 -11.12 -13.81 -29.73
N GLU A 65 -11.36 -13.17 -30.88
CA GLU A 65 -11.37 -13.89 -32.17
C GLU A 65 -10.85 -13.05 -33.34
N HIS A 66 -9.52 -13.01 -33.58
CA HIS A 66 -8.97 -13.31 -34.91
C HIS A 66 -7.43 -13.41 -34.95
N SER A 67 -7.01 -14.49 -35.60
CA SER A 67 -5.71 -14.90 -36.13
C SER A 67 -4.66 -13.82 -36.48
N ALA A 68 -3.41 -14.18 -36.17
CA ALA A 68 -2.17 -13.96 -36.91
C ALA A 68 -2.22 -13.01 -38.14
N GLY A 69 -1.59 -11.85 -38.00
CA GLY A 69 -1.26 -10.95 -39.10
C GLY A 69 -0.49 -9.73 -38.57
N LYS A 70 0.69 -9.46 -39.13
CA LYS A 70 1.43 -8.21 -38.89
C LYS A 70 0.56 -7.02 -39.26
N THR A 71 0.23 -6.17 -38.29
CA THR A 71 -0.18 -4.78 -38.54
C THR A 71 0.52 -3.90 -37.53
N GLU A 72 1.35 -2.98 -38.06
CA GLU A 72 1.95 -1.90 -37.30
C GLU A 72 0.87 -1.09 -36.60
N ASP A 73 0.89 -1.10 -35.27
CA ASP A 73 0.02 -0.28 -34.44
C ASP A 73 0.59 1.14 -34.37
N THR A 74 -0.07 2.05 -35.09
CA THR A 74 0.10 3.49 -35.01
C THR A 74 -0.87 4.08 -33.98
N PHE A 75 -0.81 3.59 -32.74
CA PHE A 75 -1.15 4.33 -31.53
C PHE A 75 0.10 4.39 -30.65
N GLY A 76 0.60 5.61 -30.39
CA GLY A 76 1.88 5.83 -29.72
C GLY A 76 2.06 5.02 -28.44
N LYS A 77 3.16 4.25 -28.36
CA LYS A 77 3.60 3.47 -27.21
C LYS A 77 3.38 4.22 -25.88
N ALA A 78 2.26 3.95 -25.21
CA ALA A 78 2.16 4.17 -23.78
C ALA A 78 3.01 3.09 -23.09
N ASN A 79 4.33 3.29 -23.09
CA ASN A 79 5.24 2.53 -22.24
C ASN A 79 4.81 2.78 -20.79
N ASN A 80 4.02 1.88 -20.20
CA ASN A 80 3.66 1.95 -18.79
C ASN A 80 4.92 1.76 -17.94
N LYS A 81 5.64 2.85 -17.65
CA LYS A 81 6.84 2.89 -16.82
C LYS A 81 6.47 2.63 -15.36
N VAL A 82 6.27 1.37 -14.98
CA VAL A 82 5.95 1.01 -13.60
C VAL A 82 7.22 0.97 -12.76
N ILE A 83 7.19 1.66 -11.62
CA ILE A 83 8.28 1.65 -10.63
C ILE A 83 7.73 1.29 -9.25
N TYR A 84 8.49 0.50 -8.50
CA TYR A 84 8.14 0.10 -7.14
C TYR A 84 9.05 0.82 -6.16
N LEU A 85 8.51 1.84 -5.49
CA LEU A 85 9.21 2.48 -4.38
C LEU A 85 9.04 1.61 -3.14
N THR A 86 10.15 1.35 -2.46
CA THR A 86 10.16 0.54 -1.24
C THR A 86 10.90 1.28 -0.13
N ILE A 87 10.36 1.24 1.08
CA ILE A 87 10.84 2.00 2.24
C ILE A 87 11.08 1.03 3.39
N ASP A 88 12.32 0.89 3.82
CA ASP A 88 12.75 -0.06 4.85
C ASP A 88 12.89 0.62 6.23
N ASP A 89 13.12 -0.19 7.26
CA ASP A 89 13.43 0.17 8.65
C ASP A 89 12.33 0.89 9.44
N GLY A 90 11.24 1.29 8.79
CA GLY A 90 10.14 2.01 9.44
C GLY A 90 9.23 1.13 10.30
N PRO A 91 8.15 1.72 10.85
CA PRO A 91 7.85 3.15 10.82
C PRO A 91 8.71 3.99 11.78
N SER A 92 8.78 5.30 11.55
CA SER A 92 9.45 6.28 12.40
C SER A 92 8.63 7.58 12.52
N SER A 93 9.19 8.63 13.13
CA SER A 93 8.61 9.98 13.06
C SER A 93 8.47 10.52 11.64
N ALA A 94 9.26 10.00 10.70
CA ALA A 94 9.29 10.44 9.32
C ALA A 94 8.18 9.82 8.46
N THR A 95 7.66 8.64 8.81
CA THR A 95 6.69 7.88 8.01
C THR A 95 5.47 8.71 7.60
N GLY A 96 4.94 9.51 8.52
CA GLY A 96 3.77 10.36 8.22
C GLY A 96 4.02 11.33 7.07
N ARG A 97 5.20 11.96 7.03
CA ARG A 97 5.59 12.89 5.96
C ARG A 97 5.90 12.16 4.64
N ILE A 98 6.44 10.95 4.72
CA ILE A 98 6.63 10.08 3.55
C ILE A 98 5.26 9.75 2.92
N LEU A 99 4.28 9.33 3.73
CA LEU A 99 2.91 9.06 3.28
C LEU A 99 2.26 10.31 2.67
N ASP A 100 2.42 11.48 3.30
CA ASP A 100 1.92 12.75 2.75
C ASP A 100 2.53 13.07 1.38
N ALA A 101 3.83 12.83 1.21
CA ALA A 101 4.53 13.05 -0.05
C ALA A 101 4.02 12.12 -1.16
N LEU A 102 3.83 10.83 -0.86
CA LEU A 102 3.25 9.85 -1.79
C LEU A 102 1.83 10.24 -2.21
N GLN A 103 0.99 10.59 -1.24
CA GLN A 103 -0.41 10.96 -1.48
C GLN A 103 -0.55 12.21 -2.38
N LYS A 104 0.34 13.21 -2.22
CA LYS A 104 0.34 14.43 -3.05
C LYS A 104 0.49 14.17 -4.55
N VAL A 105 1.15 13.08 -4.93
CA VAL A 105 1.34 12.70 -6.34
C VAL A 105 0.56 11.44 -6.73
N ASN A 106 -0.39 11.01 -5.88
CA ASN A 106 -1.16 9.77 -6.05
C ASN A 106 -0.28 8.52 -6.28
N ALA A 107 0.89 8.48 -5.64
CA ALA A 107 1.80 7.34 -5.68
C ALA A 107 1.44 6.30 -4.61
N LYS A 108 1.83 5.06 -4.85
CA LYS A 108 1.86 3.99 -3.83
C LYS A 108 3.27 3.45 -3.71
N ALA A 109 3.62 3.06 -2.49
CA ALA A 109 4.90 2.42 -2.17
C ALA A 109 4.67 1.17 -1.30
N THR A 110 5.74 0.43 -1.02
CA THR A 110 5.73 -0.74 -0.12
C THR A 110 6.69 -0.51 1.04
N PHE A 111 6.22 -0.67 2.26
CA PHE A 111 7.05 -0.47 3.45
C PHE A 111 7.42 -1.82 4.05
N PHE A 112 8.72 -2.09 4.19
CA PHE A 112 9.22 -3.26 4.93
C PHE A 112 9.59 -2.80 6.33
N MET A 113 8.79 -3.21 7.30
CA MET A 113 8.80 -2.63 8.64
C MET A 113 9.41 -3.55 9.67
N LEU A 114 9.97 -2.98 10.73
CA LEU A 114 10.50 -3.74 11.86
C LEU A 114 9.44 -3.85 12.97
N ALA A 115 9.30 -5.04 13.55
CA ALA A 115 8.31 -5.31 14.59
C ALA A 115 8.35 -4.31 15.76
N PRO A 116 9.51 -3.94 16.33
CA PRO A 116 9.59 -2.96 17.40
C PRO A 116 9.01 -1.59 17.00
N HIS A 117 9.20 -1.19 15.75
CA HIS A 117 8.72 0.09 15.24
C HIS A 117 7.22 0.07 14.97
N ILE A 118 6.69 -1.04 14.47
CA ILE A 118 5.23 -1.24 14.31
C ILE A 118 4.54 -1.09 15.68
N LYS A 119 5.09 -1.68 16.74
CA LYS A 119 4.55 -1.58 18.11
C LYS A 119 4.48 -0.14 18.62
N VAL A 120 5.50 0.67 18.31
CA VAL A 120 5.60 2.07 18.76
C VAL A 120 4.75 3.02 17.91
N HIS A 121 4.51 2.70 16.64
CA HIS A 121 3.81 3.58 15.69
C HIS A 121 2.54 2.96 15.08
N PRO A 122 1.60 2.40 15.88
CA PRO A 122 0.49 1.62 15.34
C PRO A 122 -0.45 2.43 14.43
N GLU A 123 -0.68 3.70 14.74
CA GLU A 123 -1.62 4.52 13.97
C GLU A 123 -1.10 4.88 12.58
N VAL A 124 0.22 5.06 12.41
CA VAL A 124 0.79 5.34 11.09
C VAL A 124 0.80 4.09 10.20
N VAL A 125 0.94 2.89 10.79
CA VAL A 125 0.80 1.62 10.06
C VAL A 125 -0.62 1.43 9.54
N LYS A 126 -1.63 1.65 10.40
CA LYS A 126 -3.04 1.59 9.97
C LYS A 126 -3.33 2.62 8.87
N ARG A 127 -2.77 3.83 8.99
CA ARG A 127 -2.88 4.88 7.96
C ARG A 127 -2.28 4.42 6.63
N MET A 128 -1.05 3.90 6.65
CA MET A 128 -0.35 3.39 5.48
C MET A 128 -1.19 2.37 4.69
N ILE A 129 -1.81 1.42 5.39
CA ILE A 129 -2.68 0.39 4.80
C ILE A 129 -3.98 1.00 4.25
N ARG A 130 -4.65 1.87 5.02
CA ARG A 130 -5.89 2.57 4.55
C ARG A 130 -5.66 3.42 3.31
N GLU A 131 -4.48 4.04 3.19
CA GLU A 131 -4.08 4.80 2.00
C GLU A 131 -3.65 3.90 0.83
N GLY A 132 -3.69 2.58 0.99
CA GLY A 132 -3.47 1.61 -0.08
C GLY A 132 -2.00 1.32 -0.38
N ASN A 133 -1.06 1.74 0.48
CA ASN A 133 0.33 1.34 0.38
C ASN A 133 0.51 -0.15 0.74
N GLY A 134 1.60 -0.76 0.32
CA GLY A 134 1.96 -2.12 0.69
C GLY A 134 2.64 -2.15 2.06
N ALA A 135 2.36 -3.18 2.85
CA ALA A 135 3.04 -3.47 4.10
C ALA A 135 3.73 -4.85 4.00
N GLY A 136 5.02 -4.89 4.33
CA GLY A 136 5.89 -6.05 4.30
C GLY A 136 6.71 -6.16 5.58
N LEU A 137 7.35 -7.31 5.74
CA LEU A 137 8.08 -7.71 6.94
C LEU A 137 9.58 -7.47 6.76
N HIS A 138 10.23 -6.95 7.80
CA HIS A 138 11.67 -6.71 7.86
C HIS A 138 12.36 -7.35 9.07
N GLY A 139 11.62 -8.04 9.93
CA GLY A 139 12.14 -8.75 11.10
C GLY A 139 12.07 -7.90 12.37
N VAL A 140 13.00 -8.15 13.30
CA VAL A 140 12.94 -7.56 14.65
C VAL A 140 14.21 -6.80 14.99
N THR A 141 15.36 -7.46 14.92
CA THR A 141 16.62 -6.94 15.48
C THR A 141 17.36 -6.06 14.50
N HIS A 142 17.23 -6.35 13.20
CA HIS A 142 18.06 -5.76 12.14
C HIS A 142 19.57 -5.87 12.45
N VAL A 143 20.01 -6.95 13.10
CA VAL A 143 21.43 -7.24 13.37
C VAL A 143 21.82 -8.47 12.57
N ALA A 144 22.75 -8.32 11.63
CA ALA A 144 23.10 -9.39 10.68
C ALA A 144 23.54 -10.68 11.39
N GLU A 145 24.37 -10.56 12.42
CA GLU A 145 24.90 -11.70 13.17
C GLU A 145 23.80 -12.45 13.93
N HIS A 146 22.72 -11.77 14.32
CA HIS A 146 21.59 -12.37 15.01
C HIS A 146 20.56 -12.94 14.01
N PHE A 147 20.09 -12.10 13.08
CA PHE A 147 19.07 -12.48 12.10
C PHE A 147 19.51 -13.71 11.30
N TYR A 148 20.74 -13.70 10.79
CA TYR A 148 21.31 -14.78 9.98
C TYR A 148 22.08 -15.83 10.79
N HIS A 149 21.94 -15.87 12.13
CA HIS A 149 22.61 -16.86 12.96
C HIS A 149 22.21 -18.30 12.59
N SER A 150 20.93 -18.51 12.29
CA SER A 150 20.40 -19.83 11.94
C SER A 150 19.13 -19.72 11.09
N LYS A 151 18.71 -20.86 10.53
CA LYS A 151 17.40 -20.98 9.88
C LYS A 151 16.26 -20.56 10.83
N GLN A 152 16.38 -20.93 12.10
CA GLN A 152 15.32 -20.69 13.08
C GLN A 152 15.21 -19.21 13.44
N THR A 153 16.33 -18.51 13.62
CA THR A 153 16.33 -17.06 13.91
C THR A 153 15.70 -16.25 12.77
N VAL A 154 15.98 -16.60 11.51
CA VAL A 154 15.32 -15.97 10.35
C VAL A 154 13.80 -16.17 10.41
N LEU A 155 13.33 -17.39 10.69
CA LEU A 155 11.90 -17.68 10.77
C LEU A 155 11.23 -17.00 11.96
N ASP A 156 11.89 -17.01 13.12
CA ASP A 156 11.36 -16.43 14.36
C ASP A 156 11.20 -14.92 14.23
N GLU A 157 12.20 -14.22 13.71
CA GLU A 157 12.12 -12.77 13.54
C GLU A 157 11.03 -12.36 12.53
N ILE A 158 10.93 -13.06 11.38
CA ILE A 158 9.89 -12.77 10.39
C ILE A 158 8.49 -13.13 10.91
N SER A 159 8.36 -14.23 11.66
CA SER A 159 7.09 -14.63 12.27
C SER A 159 6.63 -13.68 13.38
N GLU A 160 7.56 -13.21 14.23
CA GLU A 160 7.25 -12.20 15.24
C GLU A 160 6.80 -10.88 14.61
N ASP A 161 7.45 -10.47 13.54
CA ASP A 161 7.06 -9.28 12.78
C ASP A 161 5.67 -9.42 12.17
N GLN A 162 5.38 -10.57 11.54
CA GLN A 162 4.04 -10.88 11.00
C GLN A 162 2.97 -10.84 12.09
N LYS A 163 3.22 -11.50 13.23
CA LYS A 163 2.29 -11.49 14.38
C LYS A 163 2.06 -10.07 14.90
N THR A 164 3.11 -9.25 14.93
CA THR A 164 3.02 -7.86 15.37
C THR A 164 2.15 -7.04 14.43
N LEU A 165 2.36 -7.19 13.12
CA LEU A 165 1.58 -6.52 12.08
C LEU A 165 0.09 -6.93 12.11
N GLU A 166 -0.20 -8.22 12.27
CA GLU A 166 -1.55 -8.74 12.48
C GLU A 166 -2.21 -8.14 13.71
N THR A 167 -1.51 -8.14 14.86
CA THR A 167 -2.05 -7.65 16.12
C THR A 167 -2.37 -6.15 16.06
N VAL A 168 -1.51 -5.37 15.41
CA VAL A 168 -1.62 -3.90 15.39
C VAL A 168 -2.59 -3.42 14.32
N ALA A 169 -2.63 -4.07 13.16
CA ALA A 169 -3.29 -3.55 11.97
C ALA A 169 -4.24 -4.52 11.27
N ASP A 170 -4.45 -5.72 11.82
CA ASP A 170 -5.27 -6.79 11.22
C ASP A 170 -4.84 -7.07 9.76
N TYR A 171 -3.53 -7.13 9.55
CA TYR A 171 -2.94 -7.25 8.22
C TYR A 171 -1.96 -8.42 8.13
N HIS A 172 -2.25 -9.34 7.21
CA HIS A 172 -1.38 -10.46 6.89
C HIS A 172 -0.52 -10.15 5.67
N SER A 173 0.81 -10.21 5.81
CA SER A 173 1.75 -10.00 4.70
C SER A 173 2.50 -11.26 4.32
N VAL A 174 2.63 -11.48 3.02
CA VAL A 174 3.54 -12.49 2.47
C VAL A 174 4.86 -11.88 2.00
N LEU A 175 4.99 -10.54 2.01
CA LEU A 175 6.15 -9.84 1.49
C LEU A 175 7.22 -9.76 2.57
N VAL A 176 8.42 -10.26 2.26
CA VAL A 176 9.57 -10.20 3.16
C VAL A 176 10.72 -9.50 2.46
N ARG A 177 11.36 -8.57 3.16
CA ARG A 177 12.71 -8.11 2.83
C ARG A 177 13.61 -8.43 4.00
N VAL A 178 14.74 -9.04 3.74
CA VAL A 178 15.67 -9.39 4.81
C VAL A 178 16.70 -8.27 5.02
N PRO A 179 17.12 -7.99 6.27
CA PRO A 179 18.12 -6.97 6.57
C PRO A 179 19.39 -7.12 5.72
N TYR A 180 19.94 -6.02 5.22
CA TYR A 180 21.17 -6.00 4.40
C TYR A 180 21.06 -6.71 3.03
N GLY A 181 19.86 -7.13 2.63
CA GLY A 181 19.61 -7.85 1.37
C GLY A 181 20.00 -9.33 1.43
N SER A 182 19.44 -10.12 0.52
CA SER A 182 19.54 -11.59 0.62
C SER A 182 20.94 -12.16 0.38
N VAL A 183 21.81 -11.43 -0.32
CA VAL A 183 23.16 -11.89 -0.68
C VAL A 183 24.19 -10.98 0.01
N PRO A 184 25.19 -11.54 0.72
CA PRO A 184 25.54 -12.98 0.80
C PRO A 184 24.88 -13.75 1.96
N TYR A 185 24.10 -13.09 2.81
CA TYR A 185 23.75 -13.61 4.14
C TYR A 185 22.65 -14.69 4.15
N LEU A 186 21.63 -14.58 3.31
CA LEU A 186 20.51 -15.53 3.26
C LEU A 186 20.89 -16.76 2.44
N ILE A 187 21.56 -17.71 3.08
CA ILE A 187 21.99 -18.96 2.43
C ILE A 187 20.79 -19.81 1.96
N PRO A 188 20.97 -20.73 0.99
CA PRO A 188 19.86 -21.46 0.36
C PRO A 188 18.93 -22.20 1.33
N SER A 189 19.45 -22.74 2.42
CA SER A 189 18.64 -23.44 3.44
C SER A 189 17.72 -22.50 4.21
N PHE A 190 18.14 -21.25 4.47
CA PHE A 190 17.34 -20.25 5.16
C PHE A 190 16.27 -19.70 4.22
N ARG A 191 16.66 -19.45 2.97
CA ARG A 191 15.73 -19.05 1.91
C ARG A 191 14.62 -20.09 1.70
N LYS A 192 14.98 -21.37 1.56
CA LYS A 192 14.00 -22.46 1.43
C LYS A 192 13.04 -22.50 2.62
N ALA A 193 13.49 -22.13 3.81
CA ALA A 193 12.64 -22.06 4.99
C ALA A 193 11.57 -20.97 4.86
N LEU A 194 11.95 -19.75 4.44
CA LEU A 194 10.98 -18.68 4.15
C LEU A 194 10.01 -19.08 3.04
N ASP A 195 10.53 -19.63 1.93
CA ASP A 195 9.71 -20.08 0.80
C ASP A 195 8.67 -21.15 1.24
N SER A 196 9.07 -22.06 2.14
CA SER A 196 8.18 -23.11 2.67
C SER A 196 7.05 -22.59 3.56
N GLN A 197 7.19 -21.39 4.10
CA GLN A 197 6.12 -20.69 4.84
C GLN A 197 5.25 -19.82 3.92
N GLY A 198 5.51 -19.81 2.61
CA GLY A 198 4.76 -19.03 1.64
C GLY A 198 5.23 -17.59 1.45
N TYR A 199 6.27 -17.17 2.19
CA TYR A 199 6.84 -15.83 2.06
C TYR A 199 7.44 -15.57 0.68
N LYS A 200 7.42 -14.31 0.27
CA LYS A 200 7.93 -13.79 -1.00
C LYS A 200 9.03 -12.80 -0.70
N LEU A 201 10.27 -13.25 -0.94
CA LEU A 201 11.46 -12.43 -0.73
C LEU A 201 11.60 -11.35 -1.80
N TRP A 202 11.79 -10.12 -1.37
CA TRP A 202 12.02 -8.95 -2.20
C TRP A 202 13.31 -8.23 -1.84
N ASP A 203 14.20 -8.14 -2.82
CA ASP A 203 15.35 -7.25 -2.82
C ASP A 203 15.03 -5.97 -3.64
N TRP A 204 16.05 -5.33 -4.23
CA TRP A 204 15.93 -4.09 -5.00
C TRP A 204 16.87 -4.09 -6.22
N THR A 205 16.56 -3.29 -7.24
CA THR A 205 17.46 -3.07 -8.40
C THR A 205 18.13 -1.70 -8.38
N VAL A 206 17.59 -0.75 -7.60
CA VAL A 206 18.15 0.58 -7.38
C VAL A 206 18.37 0.78 -5.89
N ASP A 207 19.61 1.03 -5.48
CA ASP A 207 19.96 1.41 -4.11
C ASP A 207 20.11 2.94 -4.05
N SER A 208 19.17 3.63 -3.40
CA SER A 208 19.22 5.09 -3.36
C SER A 208 20.48 5.62 -2.67
N ARG A 209 21.04 4.86 -1.71
CA ARG A 209 22.06 5.32 -0.76
C ARG A 209 21.62 6.55 0.03
N ASP A 210 20.32 6.71 0.28
CA ASP A 210 19.76 7.75 1.15
C ASP A 210 20.30 7.72 2.59
N TRP A 211 20.79 6.56 3.02
CA TRP A 211 21.48 6.38 4.29
C TRP A 211 22.88 7.03 4.36
N GLU A 212 23.49 7.31 3.21
CA GLU A 212 24.83 7.87 3.07
C GLU A 212 24.80 9.31 2.53
N LEU A 213 23.95 9.57 1.54
CA LEU A 213 23.86 10.84 0.81
C LEU A 213 22.85 11.79 1.48
N SER A 214 23.23 12.25 2.68
CA SER A 214 22.38 12.99 3.63
C SER A 214 22.16 14.48 3.35
N ASN A 215 22.37 14.94 2.11
CA ASN A 215 22.08 16.31 1.67
C ASN A 215 21.11 16.34 0.47
N GLY A 216 20.30 15.29 0.32
CA GLY A 216 19.46 15.05 -0.85
C GLY A 216 20.19 14.49 -2.08
N GLY A 217 21.51 14.27 -2.01
CA GLY A 217 22.30 13.72 -3.13
C GLY A 217 21.80 12.35 -3.63
N PHE A 218 21.07 11.59 -2.79
CA PHE A 218 20.47 10.34 -3.19
C PHE A 218 19.44 10.49 -4.33
N VAL A 219 18.79 11.66 -4.47
CA VAL A 219 17.74 11.85 -5.48
C VAL A 219 18.30 11.70 -6.89
N GLU A 220 19.39 12.40 -7.21
CA GLU A 220 20.03 12.31 -8.52
C GLU A 220 20.67 10.93 -8.75
N SER A 221 21.36 10.40 -7.72
CA SER A 221 21.91 9.04 -7.74
C SER A 221 20.84 8.00 -8.08
N THR A 222 19.66 8.11 -7.46
CA THR A 222 18.51 7.21 -7.69
C THR A 222 18.02 7.32 -9.12
N ILE A 223 17.82 8.55 -9.64
CA ILE A 223 17.37 8.78 -11.01
C ILE A 223 18.35 8.16 -12.04
N ASN A 224 19.65 8.35 -11.84
CA ASN A 224 20.67 7.80 -12.74
C ASN A 224 20.66 6.26 -12.74
N GLN A 225 20.49 5.65 -11.56
CA GLN A 225 20.36 4.20 -11.45
C GLN A 225 19.07 3.67 -12.10
N ILE A 226 17.95 4.38 -11.95
CA ILE A 226 16.68 4.02 -12.61
C ILE A 226 16.87 3.96 -14.13
N HIS A 227 17.50 4.96 -14.74
CA HIS A 227 17.77 4.94 -16.19
C HIS A 227 18.65 3.77 -16.62
N LYS A 228 19.63 3.40 -15.80
CA LYS A 228 20.47 2.23 -16.07
C LYS A 228 19.66 0.94 -16.05
N VAL A 229 18.88 0.72 -14.99
CA VAL A 229 18.01 -0.46 -14.82
C VAL A 229 16.98 -0.54 -15.95
N GLU A 230 16.36 0.57 -16.36
CA GLU A 230 15.44 0.61 -17.50
C GLU A 230 16.13 0.21 -18.81
N LYS A 231 17.36 0.69 -19.05
CA LYS A 231 18.14 0.36 -20.24
C LYS A 231 18.48 -1.13 -20.32
N ASP A 232 18.73 -1.74 -19.17
CA ASP A 232 19.02 -3.17 -19.05
C ASP A 232 17.73 -4.04 -19.14
N GLY A 233 16.56 -3.41 -19.27
CA GLY A 233 15.27 -4.09 -19.41
C GLY A 233 14.77 -4.72 -18.10
N GLU A 234 15.37 -4.35 -16.97
CA GLU A 234 15.04 -4.87 -15.66
C GLU A 234 13.91 -4.10 -15.00
N ARG A 235 13.23 -4.76 -14.05
CA ARG A 235 12.21 -4.09 -13.24
C ARG A 235 12.87 -3.12 -12.25
N THR A 236 12.35 -1.91 -12.17
CA THR A 236 12.81 -0.92 -11.21
C THR A 236 12.14 -1.08 -9.85
N VAL A 237 12.92 -1.51 -8.85
CA VAL A 237 12.55 -1.58 -7.43
C VAL A 237 13.56 -0.74 -6.67
N VAL A 238 13.10 0.37 -6.09
CA VAL A 238 13.96 1.37 -5.43
C VAL A 238 13.96 1.13 -3.93
N LEU A 239 15.15 0.92 -3.37
CA LEU A 239 15.38 0.90 -1.92
C LEU A 239 15.55 2.32 -1.38
N LEU A 240 14.70 2.68 -0.43
CA LEU A 240 14.76 3.87 0.42
C LEU A 240 14.58 3.40 1.88
N HIS A 241 14.84 4.28 2.84
CA HIS A 241 14.66 4.00 4.26
C HIS A 241 13.74 5.04 4.92
N ASP A 242 13.00 4.63 5.95
CA ASP A 242 12.07 5.49 6.69
C ASP A 242 12.83 6.47 7.61
N ARG A 243 13.33 7.56 7.02
CA ARG A 243 14.25 8.49 7.68
C ARG A 243 13.83 9.94 7.46
N GLU A 244 14.22 10.80 8.39
CA GLU A 244 13.98 12.24 8.35
C GLU A 244 14.48 12.88 7.04
N GLU A 245 15.67 12.46 6.61
CA GLU A 245 16.33 12.94 5.39
C GLU A 245 15.60 12.45 4.13
N THR A 246 15.24 11.18 4.08
CA THR A 246 14.42 10.62 3.00
C THR A 246 13.09 11.37 2.90
N ALA A 247 12.38 11.58 4.01
CA ALA A 247 11.14 12.35 4.02
C ALA A 247 11.29 13.80 3.52
N LYS A 248 12.44 14.43 3.77
CA LYS A 248 12.74 15.79 3.34
C LYS A 248 12.92 15.91 1.82
N TYR A 249 13.60 14.95 1.19
CA TYR A 249 13.97 15.04 -0.23
C TYR A 249 13.15 14.14 -1.16
N LEU A 250 12.42 13.15 -0.63
CA LEU A 250 11.50 12.29 -1.39
C LEU A 250 10.52 13.07 -2.29
N PRO A 251 9.95 14.23 -1.90
CA PRO A 251 9.10 15.01 -2.79
C PRO A 251 9.76 15.38 -4.13
N GLN A 252 11.08 15.58 -4.17
CA GLN A 252 11.82 15.90 -5.38
C GLN A 252 11.88 14.69 -6.33
N LEU A 253 12.21 13.52 -5.78
CA LEU A 253 12.21 12.26 -6.52
C LEU A 253 10.81 11.94 -7.07
N LEU A 254 9.77 12.05 -6.24
CA LEU A 254 8.37 11.82 -6.64
C LEU A 254 7.91 12.79 -7.73
N SER A 255 8.28 14.08 -7.62
CA SER A 255 7.98 15.09 -8.64
C SER A 255 8.61 14.73 -9.99
N TYR A 256 9.88 14.32 -9.97
CA TYR A 256 10.57 13.86 -11.18
C TYR A 256 9.86 12.64 -11.80
N LEU A 257 9.62 11.58 -11.00
CA LEU A 257 8.99 10.36 -11.48
C LEU A 257 7.60 10.62 -12.06
N SER A 258 6.79 11.44 -11.38
CA SER A 258 5.47 11.84 -11.87
C SER A 258 5.54 12.59 -13.20
N LYS A 259 6.45 13.58 -13.33
CA LYS A 259 6.64 14.35 -14.58
C LYS A 259 7.13 13.50 -15.75
N GLN A 260 7.89 12.44 -15.47
CA GLN A 260 8.36 11.50 -16.48
C GLN A 260 7.33 10.39 -16.81
N GLY A 261 6.14 10.44 -16.21
CA GLY A 261 5.06 9.49 -16.49
C GLY A 261 5.22 8.12 -15.83
N TYR A 262 6.06 8.01 -14.79
CA TYR A 262 6.17 6.75 -14.04
C TYR A 262 4.90 6.48 -13.23
N GLN A 263 4.45 5.23 -13.27
CA GLN A 263 3.42 4.70 -12.40
C GLN A 263 4.07 4.11 -11.14
N MET A 264 4.04 4.85 -10.04
CA MET A 264 4.55 4.41 -8.74
C MET A 264 3.52 3.51 -8.07
N LYS A 265 3.77 2.19 -8.09
CA LYS A 265 2.86 1.17 -7.56
C LYS A 265 3.45 0.50 -6.32
N LYS A 266 2.58 0.01 -5.44
CA LYS A 266 2.97 -0.94 -4.40
C LYS A 266 3.28 -2.31 -5.02
N ILE A 267 4.05 -3.11 -4.31
CA ILE A 267 4.22 -4.52 -4.59
C ILE A 267 2.96 -5.24 -4.08
N ASP A 268 2.39 -6.10 -4.93
CA ASP A 268 1.34 -7.03 -4.54
C ASP A 268 1.69 -8.47 -4.94
N ALA A 269 0.85 -9.42 -4.54
CA ALA A 269 1.10 -10.83 -4.74
C ALA A 269 1.12 -11.26 -6.23
N SER A 270 0.60 -10.45 -7.16
CA SER A 270 0.64 -10.74 -8.60
C SER A 270 2.01 -10.47 -9.22
N VAL A 271 2.85 -9.69 -8.53
CA VAL A 271 4.16 -9.30 -9.04
C VAL A 271 5.19 -10.38 -8.69
N LYS A 272 5.81 -10.98 -9.72
CA LYS A 272 6.89 -11.98 -9.53
C LYS A 272 7.98 -11.39 -8.62
N PRO A 273 8.36 -12.02 -7.50
CA PRO A 273 9.37 -11.47 -6.62
C PRO A 273 10.71 -11.24 -7.31
N MET A 274 11.40 -10.16 -6.93
CA MET A 274 12.76 -9.85 -7.37
C MET A 274 13.71 -10.13 -6.21
N HIS A 275 14.76 -10.90 -6.43
CA HIS A 275 15.74 -11.21 -5.41
C HIS A 275 17.12 -11.39 -6.04
N PHE A 276 18.17 -11.11 -5.29
CA PHE A 276 19.52 -11.22 -5.80
C PHE A 276 19.91 -12.67 -6.10
N HIS A 277 20.69 -12.85 -7.16
CA HIS A 277 21.39 -14.09 -7.42
C HIS A 277 22.85 -13.97 -6.97
N CYS A 278 23.41 -15.07 -6.47
CA CYS A 278 24.77 -15.04 -5.93
C CYS A 278 25.81 -14.68 -7.00
N TYR A 279 25.59 -15.08 -8.27
CA TYR A 279 26.48 -14.70 -9.37
C TYR A 279 26.62 -13.19 -9.56
N ASP A 280 25.56 -12.42 -9.29
CA ASP A 280 25.56 -10.97 -9.52
C ASP A 280 26.37 -10.22 -8.45
N ARG A 281 26.45 -10.75 -7.21
CA ARG A 281 26.93 -9.97 -6.05
C ARG A 281 27.94 -10.67 -5.12
N CYS A 282 28.16 -11.97 -5.26
CA CYS A 282 29.07 -12.74 -4.40
C CYS A 282 30.58 -12.51 -4.74
N TYR A 283 30.92 -12.02 -5.93
CA TYR A 283 32.32 -11.71 -6.29
C TYR A 283 32.92 -10.52 -5.52
N SER A 284 32.09 -9.56 -5.10
CA SER A 284 32.51 -8.41 -4.28
C SER A 284 32.96 -8.83 -2.88
N TYR A 285 32.28 -9.82 -2.29
CA TYR A 285 32.52 -10.25 -0.90
C TYR A 285 33.89 -10.91 -0.71
N LYS A 286 34.39 -11.67 -1.69
CA LYS A 286 35.70 -12.34 -1.59
C LYS A 286 36.91 -11.39 -1.55
N LYS A 287 36.74 -10.09 -1.84
CA LYS A 287 37.86 -9.12 -1.83
C LYS A 287 38.02 -8.33 -0.52
N LYS A 288 37.07 -8.39 0.42
CA LYS A 288 37.15 -7.65 1.70
C LYS A 288 37.55 -8.50 2.92
N ALA A 289 37.87 -9.77 2.71
CA ALA A 289 38.32 -10.70 3.76
C ALA A 289 39.83 -11.03 3.65
N ARG A 290 40.66 -10.00 3.45
CA ARG A 290 42.12 -10.07 3.59
C ARG A 290 42.62 -8.83 4.32
#